data_AF-A0A932VRK9-F1
#
_entry.id   AF-A0A932VRK9-F1
#
_cell.length_a   1.000
_cell.length_b   1.000
_cell.length_c   1.000
_cell.angle_alpha   90.00
_cell.angle_beta   90.00
_cell.angle_gamma   90.00
#
_symmetry.space_group_name_H-M   'P 1'
#
loop_
_entity.id
_entity.type
_entity.pdbx_description
1 polymer ?
#
loop_
_entity_poly.entity_id
_entity_poly.type
_entity_poly.pdbx_seq_one_letter_code
_entity_poly.pdbx_strand_id
1 'polypeptide(L)'
;MSDSSKVLVAEAKYTPTSLLDIIYEKCGHVGPSSAVLDFYGRIVDFKIPERIYQEKNVEVGSPITIDDHSCPKCDFEKFKIVVIRCAVCGEGICPGDEIALYAKESKALNLSIATRVGEEIVGCLKQGCGPAAALAGRWTENGFEPFDFSKMVIQPW
;
A
#
# COMPACT_ATOMS: atom_id res chain seq x y z
N MET A 1 -34.10 -9.42 23.02
CA MET A 1 -33.54 -8.05 22.96
C MET A 1 -32.44 -8.07 21.91
N SER A 2 -32.80 -7.66 20.71
CA SER A 2 -31.94 -7.62 19.52
C SER A 2 -31.20 -6.30 19.50
N ASP A 3 -29.88 -6.32 19.42
CA ASP A 3 -29.14 -5.20 18.86
C ASP A 3 -28.01 -5.71 17.96
N SER A 4 -28.43 -6.09 16.76
CA SER A 4 -27.57 -6.35 15.62
C SER A 4 -27.01 -5.02 15.14
N SER A 5 -25.78 -4.73 15.57
CA SER A 5 -25.00 -3.56 15.16
C SER A 5 -24.92 -3.54 13.63
N LYS A 6 -25.66 -2.60 13.03
CA LYS A 6 -25.64 -2.36 11.59
C LYS A 6 -24.24 -1.91 11.19
N VAL A 7 -23.48 -2.81 10.58
CA VAL A 7 -22.30 -2.44 9.80
C VAL A 7 -22.81 -1.60 8.64
N LEU A 8 -22.58 -0.29 8.72
CA LEU A 8 -22.74 0.60 7.58
C LEU A 8 -21.64 0.26 6.59
N VAL A 9 -21.90 -0.72 5.74
CA VAL A 9 -21.16 -0.86 4.48
C VAL A 9 -21.60 0.32 3.64
N ALA A 10 -20.86 1.42 3.74
CA ALA A 10 -20.95 2.48 2.76
C ALA A 10 -20.43 1.89 1.44
N GLU A 11 -21.34 1.31 0.66
CA GLU A 11 -21.12 1.16 -0.78
C GLU A 11 -20.89 2.58 -1.29
N ALA A 12 -19.62 2.96 -1.48
CA ALA A 12 -19.27 4.16 -2.20
C ALA A 12 -19.74 3.93 -3.64
N LYS A 13 -21.01 4.27 -3.91
CA LYS A 13 -21.52 4.45 -5.25
C LYS A 13 -20.71 5.58 -5.85
N TYR A 14 -19.70 5.21 -6.62
CA TYR A 14 -18.96 6.12 -7.47
C TYR A 14 -19.96 6.67 -8.49
N THR A 15 -20.54 7.82 -8.20
CA THR A 15 -21.17 8.65 -9.22
C THR A 15 -20.04 9.38 -9.92
N PRO A 16 -19.73 9.08 -11.19
CA PRO A 16 -18.70 9.77 -11.94
C PRO A 16 -19.18 11.21 -12.14
N THR A 17 -18.75 12.11 -11.26
CA THR A 17 -18.85 13.54 -11.49
C THR A 17 -17.77 13.92 -12.50
N SER A 18 -18.24 14.15 -13.74
CA SER A 18 -17.56 14.72 -14.91
C SER A 18 -16.48 13.88 -15.64
N LEU A 19 -16.92 13.14 -16.67
CA LEU A 19 -16.44 13.15 -18.07
C LEU A 19 -14.95 13.43 -18.37
N LEU A 20 -13.99 12.82 -17.65
CA LEU A 20 -12.56 12.89 -17.98
C LEU A 20 -11.90 11.52 -17.79
N ASP A 21 -12.35 10.59 -18.61
CA ASP A 21 -12.05 9.18 -18.45
C ASP A 21 -10.86 8.80 -19.33
N ILE A 22 -9.72 8.55 -18.70
CA ILE A 22 -8.62 7.84 -19.35
C ILE A 22 -8.95 6.34 -19.32
N ILE A 23 -8.91 5.72 -20.49
CA ILE A 23 -9.13 4.29 -20.67
C ILE A 23 -7.78 3.60 -20.86
N TYR A 24 -7.46 2.68 -19.96
CA TYR A 24 -6.26 1.85 -20.07
C TYR A 24 -6.53 0.62 -20.93
N GLU A 25 -6.01 0.58 -22.16
CA GLU A 25 -6.35 -0.50 -23.11
C GLU A 25 -6.05 -1.89 -22.58
N LYS A 26 -4.93 -2.04 -21.87
CA LYS A 26 -4.45 -3.33 -21.36
C LYS A 26 -5.39 -3.97 -20.33
N CYS A 27 -6.14 -3.17 -19.56
CA CYS A 27 -7.01 -3.68 -18.50
C CYS A 27 -8.47 -3.21 -18.60
N GLY A 28 -8.81 -2.32 -19.54
CA GLY A 28 -10.12 -1.72 -19.70
C GLY A 28 -10.55 -0.82 -18.54
N HIS A 29 -9.67 -0.55 -17.57
CA HIS A 29 -10.00 0.32 -16.46
C HIS A 29 -10.09 1.76 -16.91
N VAL A 30 -11.07 2.44 -16.34
CA VAL A 30 -11.25 3.88 -16.44
C VAL A 30 -10.72 4.51 -15.16
N GLY A 31 -9.83 5.48 -15.28
CA GLY A 31 -9.27 6.16 -14.12
C GLY A 31 -8.13 7.10 -14.48
N PRO A 32 -7.60 7.88 -13.54
CA PRO A 32 -6.53 8.86 -13.79
C PRO A 32 -5.27 8.28 -14.43
N SER A 33 -4.48 9.13 -15.10
CA SER A 33 -3.06 8.87 -15.41
C SER A 33 -2.15 8.94 -14.19
N SER A 34 -2.54 9.71 -13.16
CA SER A 34 -1.89 9.71 -11.85
C SER A 34 -2.91 9.84 -10.72
N ALA A 35 -2.83 8.96 -9.73
CA ALA A 35 -3.60 9.01 -8.50
C ALA A 35 -2.66 8.84 -7.31
N VAL A 36 -2.91 9.62 -6.27
CA VAL A 36 -2.42 9.27 -4.94
C VAL A 36 -3.53 8.42 -4.31
N LEU A 37 -3.21 7.17 -4.02
CA LEU A 37 -4.08 6.25 -3.31
C LEU A 37 -3.58 6.11 -1.88
N ASP A 38 -4.49 6.14 -0.91
CA ASP A 38 -4.15 5.70 0.43
C ASP A 38 -4.09 4.17 0.52
N PHE A 39 -3.65 3.66 1.67
CA PHE A 39 -3.52 2.21 1.90
C PHE A 39 -4.87 1.44 1.78
N TYR A 40 -6.00 2.14 1.84
CA TYR A 40 -7.33 1.56 1.71
C TYR A 40 -7.87 1.66 0.27
N GLY A 41 -7.08 2.17 -0.67
CA GLY A 41 -7.47 2.36 -2.06
C GLY A 41 -8.37 3.56 -2.27
N ARG A 42 -8.42 4.49 -1.30
CA ARG A 42 -9.15 5.75 -1.46
C ARG A 42 -8.28 6.71 -2.25
N ILE A 43 -8.86 7.29 -3.30
CA ILE A 43 -8.22 8.33 -4.10
C ILE A 43 -8.17 9.61 -3.25
N VAL A 44 -6.96 10.12 -2.99
CA VAL A 44 -6.75 11.35 -2.22
C VAL A 44 -6.29 12.54 -3.06
N ASP A 45 -5.77 12.31 -4.28
CA ASP A 45 -5.53 13.36 -5.27
C ASP A 45 -5.64 12.81 -6.71
N PHE A 46 -6.08 13.67 -7.64
CA PHE A 46 -6.33 13.36 -9.05
C PHE A 46 -5.86 14.50 -9.95
N LYS A 47 -4.90 14.22 -10.86
CA LYS A 47 -4.58 15.09 -12.00
C LYS A 47 -4.15 14.28 -13.22
N ILE A 48 -4.59 14.72 -14.39
CA ILE A 48 -4.01 14.30 -15.68
C ILE A 48 -3.01 15.38 -16.11
N PRO A 49 -1.70 15.08 -16.20
CA PRO A 49 -0.74 16.05 -16.71
C PRO A 49 -1.09 16.50 -18.12
N GLU A 50 -1.11 17.82 -18.37
CA GLU A 50 -1.44 18.41 -19.69
C GLU A 50 -0.58 17.84 -20.83
N ARG A 51 0.67 17.46 -20.54
CA ARG A 51 1.58 16.83 -21.51
C ARG A 51 0.99 15.58 -22.18
N ILE A 52 0.14 14.82 -21.49
CA ILE A 52 -0.46 13.59 -22.05
C ILE A 52 -1.47 13.94 -23.15
N TYR A 53 -2.22 15.03 -22.99
CA TYR A 53 -3.11 15.55 -24.03
C TYR A 53 -2.31 16.02 -25.25
N GLN A 54 -1.18 16.70 -25.01
CA GLN A 54 -0.27 17.17 -26.07
C GLN A 54 0.36 16.02 -26.85
N GLU A 55 0.90 15.01 -26.14
CA GLU A 55 1.51 13.81 -26.75
C GLU A 55 0.52 13.02 -27.61
N LYS A 56 -0.75 12.98 -27.21
CA LYS A 56 -1.83 12.30 -27.95
C LYS A 56 -2.53 13.18 -28.98
N ASN A 57 -2.15 14.46 -29.08
CA ASN A 57 -2.76 15.47 -29.96
C ASN A 57 -4.29 15.54 -29.82
N VAL A 58 -4.76 15.57 -28.57
CA VAL A 58 -6.17 15.66 -28.19
C VAL A 58 -6.41 16.89 -27.34
N GLU A 59 -7.60 17.49 -27.44
CA GLU A 59 -7.94 18.66 -26.63
C GLU A 59 -7.94 18.32 -25.15
N VAL A 60 -7.41 19.23 -24.33
CA VAL A 60 -7.49 19.14 -22.87
C VAL A 60 -8.95 19.00 -22.48
N GLY A 61 -9.28 17.88 -21.84
CA GLY A 61 -10.65 17.57 -21.46
C GLY A 61 -11.32 16.48 -22.30
N SER A 62 -10.68 15.98 -23.36
CA SER A 62 -11.18 14.85 -24.14
C SER A 62 -10.85 13.50 -23.49
N PRO A 63 -11.68 12.45 -23.66
CA PRO A 63 -11.30 11.09 -23.31
C PRO A 63 -10.00 10.68 -24.00
N ILE A 64 -9.11 10.01 -23.26
CA ILE A 64 -7.83 9.54 -23.79
C ILE A 64 -7.71 8.05 -23.58
N THR A 65 -7.31 7.34 -24.62
CA THR A 65 -6.92 5.94 -24.53
C THR A 65 -5.39 5.83 -24.47
N ILE A 66 -4.87 5.09 -23.49
CA ILE A 66 -3.42 4.87 -23.32
C ILE A 66 -3.12 3.38 -23.18
N ASP A 67 -2.14 2.92 -23.97
CA ASP A 67 -1.63 1.54 -23.90
C ASP A 67 -0.38 1.44 -23.02
N ASP A 68 0.52 2.42 -23.08
CA ASP A 68 1.89 2.33 -22.53
C ASP A 68 2.04 2.76 -21.06
N HIS A 69 0.94 3.11 -20.39
CA HIS A 69 0.97 3.47 -18.97
C HIS A 69 0.39 2.37 -18.09
N SER A 70 1.03 2.16 -16.94
CA SER A 70 0.53 1.26 -15.91
C SER A 70 -0.72 1.88 -15.28
N CYS A 71 -1.79 1.10 -15.21
CA CYS A 71 -3.05 1.56 -14.63
C CYS A 71 -2.90 1.67 -13.11
N PRO A 72 -3.12 2.84 -12.48
CA PRO A 72 -2.97 3.01 -11.03
C PRO A 72 -3.81 2.04 -10.22
N LYS A 73 -4.99 1.65 -10.73
CA LYS A 73 -5.83 0.65 -10.08
C LYS A 73 -5.20 -0.75 -10.12
N CYS A 74 -4.64 -1.15 -11.27
CA CYS A 74 -3.93 -2.43 -11.37
C CYS A 74 -2.67 -2.44 -10.51
N ASP A 75 -1.93 -1.33 -10.49
CA ASP A 75 -0.73 -1.20 -9.68
C ASP A 75 -1.06 -1.22 -8.20
N PHE A 76 -2.18 -0.61 -7.79
CA PHE A 76 -2.66 -0.69 -6.42
C PHE A 76 -3.07 -2.11 -6.01
N GLU A 77 -3.73 -2.87 -6.89
CA GLU A 77 -4.04 -4.27 -6.61
C GLU A 77 -2.76 -5.12 -6.51
N LYS A 78 -1.74 -4.86 -7.34
CA LYS A 78 -0.42 -5.49 -7.18
C LYS A 78 0.24 -5.08 -5.86
N PHE A 79 0.18 -3.81 -5.52
CA PHE A 79 0.73 -3.27 -4.28
C PHE A 79 0.09 -3.91 -3.04
N LYS A 80 -1.24 -4.11 -3.05
CA LYS A 80 -1.95 -4.81 -1.97
C LYS A 80 -1.48 -6.23 -1.73
N ILE A 81 -0.93 -6.91 -2.75
CA ILE A 81 -0.42 -8.28 -2.60
C ILE A 81 0.87 -8.27 -1.79
N VAL A 82 1.70 -7.23 -1.93
CA VAL A 82 3.06 -7.20 -1.35
C VAL A 82 3.14 -6.39 -0.05
N VAL A 83 2.17 -5.54 0.26
CA VAL A 83 2.18 -4.75 1.50
C VAL A 83 1.50 -5.50 2.64
N ILE A 84 2.15 -5.49 3.80
CA ILE A 84 1.61 -6.07 5.04
C ILE A 84 1.28 -4.98 6.05
N ARG A 85 0.73 -5.37 7.19
CA ARG A 85 0.43 -4.45 8.30
C ARG A 85 1.33 -4.72 9.49
N CYS A 86 1.72 -3.64 10.17
CA CYS A 86 2.33 -3.74 11.48
C CYS A 86 1.35 -4.37 12.47
N ALA A 87 1.75 -5.45 13.12
CA ALA A 87 0.93 -6.10 14.14
C ALA A 87 0.65 -5.21 15.36
N VAL A 88 1.39 -4.13 15.58
CA VAL A 88 1.20 -3.21 16.72
C VAL A 88 0.25 -2.06 16.37
N CYS A 89 0.62 -1.23 15.38
CA CYS A 89 -0.14 -0.02 15.05
C CYS A 89 -1.10 -0.18 13.86
N GLY A 90 -1.02 -1.26 13.09
CA GLY A 90 -1.87 -1.50 11.92
C GLY A 90 -1.48 -0.73 10.66
N GLU A 91 -0.46 0.13 10.73
CA GLU A 91 0.08 0.87 9.59
C GLU A 91 0.70 -0.08 8.55
N GLY A 92 0.71 0.35 7.29
CA GLY A 92 1.32 -0.40 6.18
C GLY A 92 2.84 -0.51 6.34
N ILE A 93 3.39 -1.66 5.93
CA ILE A 93 4.81 -1.96 5.79
C ILE A 93 5.05 -2.37 4.34
N CYS A 94 5.69 -1.50 3.60
CA CYS A 94 5.93 -1.64 2.17
C CYS A 94 7.22 -2.42 1.88
N PRO A 95 7.37 -3.00 0.68
CA PRO A 95 8.66 -3.47 0.21
C PRO A 95 9.74 -2.38 0.34
N GLY A 96 10.89 -2.74 0.92
CA GLY A 96 12.00 -1.86 1.24
C GLY A 96 12.01 -1.34 2.68
N ASP A 97 10.86 -1.36 3.38
CA ASP A 97 10.75 -0.90 4.76
C ASP A 97 11.50 -1.82 5.71
N GLU A 98 12.16 -1.21 6.68
CA GLU A 98 12.79 -1.92 7.79
C GLU A 98 11.72 -2.41 8.77
N ILE A 99 11.89 -3.64 9.23
CA ILE A 99 10.92 -4.29 10.11
C ILE A 99 11.57 -4.77 11.40
N ALA A 100 10.72 -4.95 12.40
CA ALA A 100 11.04 -5.67 13.61
C ALA A 100 10.27 -6.99 13.67
N LEU A 101 10.85 -7.93 14.41
CA LEU A 101 10.21 -9.19 14.75
C LEU A 101 9.86 -9.19 16.24
N TYR A 102 8.65 -9.65 16.53
CA TYR A 102 8.11 -9.78 17.87
C TYR A 102 7.85 -11.24 18.15
N ALA A 103 8.16 -11.70 19.37
CA ALA A 103 7.66 -12.98 19.83
C ALA A 103 6.12 -12.97 19.79
N LYS A 104 5.49 -14.09 19.43
CA LYS A 104 4.03 -14.23 19.34
C LYS A 104 3.33 -13.90 20.67
N GLU A 105 4.02 -14.08 21.78
CA GLU A 105 3.57 -13.82 23.15
C GLU A 105 3.69 -12.35 23.55
N SER A 106 4.25 -11.50 22.68
CA SER A 106 4.39 -10.07 22.94
C SER A 106 3.01 -9.44 23.17
N LYS A 107 2.94 -8.57 24.18
CA LYS A 107 1.71 -7.84 24.49
C LYS A 107 1.40 -6.82 23.38
N ALA A 108 0.12 -6.48 23.21
CA ALA A 108 -0.37 -5.48 22.28
C ALA A 108 -0.22 -5.81 20.77
N LEU A 109 -0.03 -7.10 20.42
CA LEU A 109 -0.10 -7.54 19.04
C LEU A 109 -1.55 -7.79 18.60
N ASN A 110 -1.95 -7.20 17.47
CA ASN A 110 -3.16 -7.54 16.74
C ASN A 110 -2.87 -8.70 15.78
N LEU A 111 -3.07 -9.92 16.29
CA LEU A 111 -2.81 -11.15 15.53
C LEU A 111 -3.76 -11.36 14.34
N SER A 112 -4.88 -10.62 14.24
CA SER A 112 -5.83 -10.75 13.13
C SER A 112 -5.33 -10.15 11.82
N ILE A 113 -4.36 -9.24 11.89
CA ILE A 113 -3.73 -8.56 10.74
C ILE A 113 -2.23 -8.86 10.64
N ALA A 114 -1.72 -9.69 11.55
CA ALA A 114 -0.29 -9.95 11.70
C ALA A 114 0.24 -10.84 10.58
N THR A 115 1.38 -10.43 10.03
CA THR A 115 2.18 -11.31 9.17
C THR A 115 3.16 -12.11 10.03
N ARG A 116 3.28 -13.41 9.73
CA ARG A 116 4.13 -14.36 10.46
C ARG A 116 5.39 -14.66 9.66
N VAL A 117 6.52 -14.74 10.36
CA VAL A 117 7.82 -15.21 9.84
C VAL A 117 8.32 -16.26 10.81
N GLY A 118 8.19 -17.54 10.44
CA GLY A 118 8.38 -18.63 11.40
C GLY A 118 7.43 -18.50 12.59
N GLU A 119 7.99 -18.48 13.80
CA GLU A 119 7.24 -18.27 15.05
C GLU A 119 7.08 -16.79 15.44
N GLU A 120 7.70 -15.89 14.69
CA GLU A 120 7.74 -14.47 14.98
C GLU A 120 6.67 -13.69 14.20
N ILE A 121 6.36 -12.51 14.72
CA ILE A 121 5.34 -11.60 14.19
C ILE A 121 6.02 -10.34 13.67
N VAL A 122 5.67 -9.93 12.46
CA VAL A 122 6.20 -8.72 11.84
C VAL A 122 5.54 -7.47 12.42
N GLY A 123 6.36 -6.46 12.73
CA GLY A 123 5.89 -5.10 12.97
C GLY A 123 6.86 -4.05 12.40
N CYS A 124 6.44 -2.79 12.44
CA CYS A 124 7.22 -1.67 11.93
C CYS A 124 8.10 -1.06 13.03
N LEU A 125 9.05 -0.23 12.62
CA LEU A 125 9.97 0.49 13.53
C LEU A 125 9.54 1.94 13.81
N LYS A 126 8.28 2.29 13.51
CA LYS A 126 7.77 3.63 13.78
C LYS A 126 7.77 3.90 15.29
N GLN A 127 8.08 5.14 15.68
CA GLN A 127 8.05 5.57 17.08
C GLN A 127 6.68 5.25 17.70
N GLY A 128 6.70 4.60 18.87
CA GLY A 128 5.48 4.15 19.56
C GLY A 128 5.07 2.70 19.27
N CYS A 129 5.66 2.03 18.27
CA CYS A 129 5.50 0.59 18.07
C CYS A 129 6.44 -0.22 18.98
N GLY A 130 6.29 -0.03 20.30
CA GLY A 130 6.85 -0.87 21.38
C GLY A 130 8.38 -0.81 21.60
N PRO A 131 8.86 -0.88 22.86
CA PRO A 131 10.29 -0.79 23.21
C PRO A 131 11.10 -2.08 23.02
N ALA A 132 10.48 -3.19 22.60
CA ALA A 132 11.11 -4.51 22.52
C ALA A 132 11.43 -4.97 21.09
N ALA A 133 11.07 -4.18 20.09
CA ALA A 133 11.29 -4.53 18.70
C ALA A 133 12.75 -4.24 18.31
N ALA A 134 13.54 -5.27 18.10
CA ALA A 134 14.85 -5.13 17.48
C ALA A 134 14.70 -5.09 15.96
N LEU A 135 15.48 -4.21 15.31
CA LEU A 135 15.63 -4.23 13.86
C LEU A 135 16.05 -5.63 13.42
N ALA A 136 15.23 -6.29 12.61
CA ALA A 136 15.45 -7.68 12.21
C ALA A 136 15.85 -7.80 10.74
N GLY A 137 15.41 -6.88 9.91
CA GLY A 137 15.64 -6.92 8.46
C GLY A 137 14.72 -5.97 7.71
N ARG A 138 14.42 -6.32 6.45
CA ARG A 138 13.50 -5.59 5.58
C ARG A 138 12.36 -6.47 5.11
N TRP A 139 11.23 -5.84 4.81
CA TRP A 139 10.18 -6.47 4.02
C TRP A 139 10.49 -6.28 2.53
N THR A 140 10.25 -7.30 1.71
CA THR A 140 10.47 -7.27 0.25
C THR A 140 9.23 -7.79 -0.47
N GLU A 141 9.22 -7.67 -1.80
CA GLU A 141 8.18 -8.31 -2.63
C GLU A 141 8.13 -9.84 -2.46
N ASN A 142 9.23 -10.45 -2.03
CA ASN A 142 9.35 -11.88 -1.76
C ASN A 142 9.16 -12.25 -0.28
N GLY A 143 8.80 -11.28 0.57
CA GLY A 143 8.63 -11.46 2.01
C GLY A 143 9.81 -10.94 2.83
N PHE A 144 10.04 -11.53 4.01
CA PHE A 144 11.06 -11.07 4.94
C PHE A 144 12.48 -11.41 4.49
N GLU A 145 13.36 -10.40 4.51
CA GLU A 145 14.80 -10.52 4.29
C GLU A 145 15.55 -10.10 5.57
N PRO A 146 16.22 -11.03 6.28
CA PRO A 146 16.94 -10.71 7.51
C PRO A 146 18.21 -9.91 7.22
N PHE A 147 18.58 -9.01 8.13
CA PHE A 147 19.88 -8.37 8.07
C PHE A 147 20.99 -9.31 8.54
N ASP A 148 22.05 -9.38 7.75
CA ASP A 148 23.28 -10.06 8.12
C ASP A 148 24.18 -9.13 8.92
N PHE A 149 23.91 -9.04 10.23
CA PHE A 149 24.71 -8.23 11.15
C PHE A 149 26.15 -8.73 11.29
N SER A 150 26.48 -9.95 10.86
CA SER A 150 27.86 -10.45 10.88
C SER A 150 28.76 -9.75 9.86
N LYS A 151 28.17 -9.09 8.86
CA LYS A 151 28.87 -8.31 7.83
C LYS A 151 28.88 -6.81 8.11
N MET A 152 28.20 -6.35 9.16
CA MET A 152 28.24 -4.94 9.56
C MET A 152 29.58 -4.66 10.25
N VAL A 153 30.50 -4.05 9.50
CA VAL A 153 31.75 -3.51 10.06
C VAL A 153 31.38 -2.38 11.00
N ILE A 154 31.53 -2.61 12.31
CA ILE A 154 31.47 -1.54 13.30
C ILE A 154 32.69 -0.64 13.03
N GLN A 155 32.48 0.50 12.39
CA GLN A 155 33.50 1.56 12.34
C GLN A 155 33.58 2.14 13.76
N PRO A 156 34.70 1.98 14.49
CA PRO A 156 34.87 2.70 15.75
C PRO A 156 34.94 4.20 15.46
N TRP A 157 34.20 4.98 16.25
CA TRP A 157 34.22 6.44 16.25
C TRP A 157 35.62 6.99 16.52
#